data_AF-A0A063Z9J4-F1
#
_entry.id   AF-A0A063Z9J4-F1
#
_cell.length_a   1.000
_cell.length_b   1.000
_cell.length_c   1.000
_cell.angle_alpha   90.00
_cell.angle_beta   90.00
_cell.angle_gamma   90.00
#
_symmetry.space_group_name_H-M   'P 1'
#
loop_
_entity.id
_entity.type
_entity.pdbx_description
1 polymer ?
#
loop_
_entity_poly.entity_id
_entity_poly.type
_entity_poly.pdbx_seq_one_letter_code
_entity_poly.pdbx_strand_id
1 'polypeptide(L)'
;MNLDDYAALYGEALSPVRTAVPEGTLLCRAAGEVLEMAIAYHSDGLAFLRGGDRVNALAAFAYGFGWLDAGSRLGLLAPSSAHPPDTVAACIPESQAARLEEKTHRYRRMLDAALGAVEAAADEASPLHAGAGEFYSTARTRYAEGVEYLDAGDLAAALARFSYGYAWLDAGIRAGLFRITGERGLFTV
;
A
#
# COMPACT_ATOMS: atom_id res chain seq x y z
N MET A 1 1.47 -16.62 -8.50
CA MET A 1 2.83 -16.05 -8.62
C MET A 1 3.57 -16.27 -7.31
N ASN A 2 4.86 -16.65 -7.32
CA ASN A 2 5.62 -16.79 -6.07
C ASN A 2 6.15 -15.43 -5.57
N LEU A 3 6.81 -15.37 -4.41
CA LEU A 3 7.29 -14.11 -3.83
C LEU A 3 8.44 -13.46 -4.63
N ASP A 4 9.31 -14.28 -5.23
CA ASP A 4 10.44 -13.83 -6.04
C ASP A 4 9.93 -13.24 -7.37
N ASP A 5 8.95 -13.88 -8.00
CA ASP A 5 8.23 -13.34 -9.16
C ASP A 5 7.50 -12.03 -8.80
N TYR A 6 6.93 -11.93 -7.60
CA TYR A 6 6.25 -10.72 -7.14
C TYR A 6 7.22 -9.55 -6.94
N ALA A 7 8.43 -9.82 -6.44
CA ALA A 7 9.50 -8.85 -6.37
C ALA A 7 9.96 -8.39 -7.75
N ALA A 8 10.11 -9.33 -8.70
CA ALA A 8 10.48 -9.01 -10.08
C ALA A 8 9.42 -8.14 -10.77
N LEU A 9 8.14 -8.49 -10.63
CA LEU A 9 7.02 -7.69 -11.13
C LEU A 9 7.07 -6.26 -10.56
N TYR A 10 7.38 -6.12 -9.27
CA TYR A 10 7.49 -4.79 -8.67
C TYR A 10 8.64 -3.99 -9.25
N GLY A 11 9.82 -4.60 -9.40
CA GLY A 11 10.97 -3.95 -10.04
C GLY A 11 10.66 -3.50 -11.47
N GLU A 12 9.99 -4.35 -12.25
CA GLU A 12 9.56 -4.04 -13.61
C GLU A 12 8.54 -2.89 -13.65
N ALA A 13 7.54 -2.92 -12.77
CA ALA A 13 6.54 -1.88 -12.65
C ALA A 13 7.14 -0.52 -12.23
N LEU A 14 8.12 -0.53 -11.33
CA LEU A 14 8.73 0.68 -10.76
C LEU A 14 9.78 1.31 -11.70
N SER A 15 10.48 0.51 -12.50
CA SER A 15 11.59 0.96 -13.36
C SER A 15 11.27 2.13 -14.31
N PRO A 16 10.14 2.14 -15.04
CA PRO A 16 9.80 3.26 -15.93
C PRO A 16 9.17 4.45 -15.19
N VAL A 17 8.82 4.32 -13.91
CA VAL A 17 7.97 5.29 -13.21
C VAL A 17 8.75 6.55 -12.84
N ARG A 18 8.16 7.70 -13.14
CA ARG A 18 8.67 9.03 -12.81
C ARG A 18 7.53 9.89 -12.27
N THR A 19 7.86 11.02 -11.67
CA THR A 19 6.85 12.04 -11.31
C THR A 19 6.23 12.61 -12.59
N ALA A 20 4.89 12.61 -12.65
CA ALA A 20 4.14 13.16 -13.79
C ALA A 20 3.97 14.70 -13.71
N VAL A 21 4.13 15.25 -12.51
CA VAL A 21 3.98 16.67 -12.22
C VAL A 21 5.26 17.44 -12.58
N PRO A 22 5.17 18.64 -13.19
CA PRO A 22 6.35 19.43 -13.52
C PRO A 22 7.13 19.87 -12.28
N GLU A 23 8.46 19.91 -12.40
CA GLU A 23 9.34 20.41 -11.34
C GLU A 23 8.97 21.84 -10.90
N GLY A 24 9.10 22.11 -9.60
CA GLY A 24 8.78 23.42 -9.02
C GLY A 24 7.29 23.72 -8.85
N THR A 25 6.39 22.85 -9.29
CA THR A 25 4.94 22.99 -9.03
C THR A 25 4.57 22.51 -7.63
N LEU A 26 3.41 22.94 -7.14
CA LEU A 26 2.93 22.64 -5.77
C LEU A 26 2.87 21.13 -5.47
N LEU A 27 2.53 20.31 -6.46
CA LEU A 27 2.40 18.86 -6.32
C LEU A 27 3.73 18.12 -6.51
N CYS A 28 4.80 18.79 -6.95
CA CYS A 28 6.11 18.16 -7.19
C CYS A 28 6.64 17.45 -5.94
N ARG A 29 6.50 18.08 -4.77
CA ARG A 29 6.95 17.48 -3.51
C ARG A 29 6.11 16.24 -3.14
N ALA A 30 4.79 16.32 -3.25
CA ALA A 30 3.92 15.19 -2.95
C ALA A 30 4.21 14.00 -3.88
N ALA A 31 4.43 14.25 -5.18
CA ALA A 31 4.81 13.21 -6.12
C ALA A 31 6.18 12.59 -5.79
N GLY A 32 7.16 13.42 -5.39
CA GLY A 32 8.47 12.95 -4.96
C GLY A 32 8.39 12.04 -3.74
N GLU A 33 7.65 12.44 -2.70
CA GLU A 33 7.47 11.63 -1.49
C GLU A 33 6.75 10.30 -1.80
N VAL A 34 5.69 10.32 -2.62
CA VAL A 34 4.99 9.09 -3.04
C VAL A 34 5.92 8.13 -3.79
N LEU A 35 6.74 8.65 -4.71
CA LEU A 35 7.70 7.83 -5.46
C LEU A 35 8.82 7.31 -4.55
N GLU A 36 9.33 8.13 -3.64
CA GLU A 36 10.35 7.75 -2.66
C GLU A 36 9.86 6.58 -1.80
N MET A 37 8.62 6.65 -1.31
CA MET A 37 8.02 5.58 -0.51
C MET A 37 7.89 4.27 -1.30
N ALA A 38 7.42 4.33 -2.55
CA ALA A 38 7.38 3.14 -3.41
C ALA A 38 8.80 2.55 -3.62
N ILE A 39 9.81 3.37 -3.86
CA ILE A 39 11.20 2.90 -4.02
C ILE A 39 11.73 2.28 -2.72
N ALA A 40 11.48 2.91 -1.58
CA ALA A 40 11.95 2.45 -0.28
C ALA A 40 11.39 1.06 0.05
N TYR A 41 10.08 0.85 -0.12
CA TYR A 41 9.46 -0.45 0.18
C TYR A 41 9.84 -1.56 -0.79
N HIS A 42 10.15 -1.25 -2.05
CA HIS A 42 10.76 -2.21 -2.95
C HIS A 42 12.16 -2.64 -2.45
N SER A 43 13.01 -1.67 -2.06
CA SER A 43 14.34 -1.93 -1.50
C SER A 43 14.27 -2.76 -0.21
N ASP A 44 13.38 -2.39 0.72
CA ASP A 44 13.17 -3.10 1.99
C ASP A 44 12.69 -4.52 1.75
N GLY A 45 11.73 -4.72 0.84
CA GLY A 45 11.25 -6.05 0.49
C GLY A 45 12.36 -6.94 -0.07
N LEU A 46 13.23 -6.41 -0.94
CA LEU A 46 14.41 -7.12 -1.44
C LEU A 46 15.42 -7.44 -0.34
N ALA A 47 15.59 -6.55 0.65
CA ALA A 47 16.46 -6.81 1.79
C ALA A 47 15.91 -7.93 2.67
N PHE A 48 14.62 -7.89 3.01
CA PHE A 48 13.95 -8.94 3.76
C PHE A 48 14.00 -10.29 3.04
N LEU A 49 13.75 -10.30 1.72
CA LEU A 49 13.77 -11.52 0.92
C LEU A 49 15.17 -12.16 0.92
N ARG A 50 16.23 -11.36 0.72
CA ARG A 50 17.63 -11.83 0.81
C ARG A 50 18.00 -12.34 2.21
N GLY A 51 17.42 -11.75 3.25
CA GLY A 51 17.54 -12.19 4.65
C GLY A 51 16.69 -13.41 5.01
N GLY A 52 15.89 -13.94 4.07
CA GLY A 52 14.98 -15.07 4.30
C GLY A 52 13.69 -14.70 5.05
N ASP A 53 13.43 -13.42 5.31
CA ASP A 53 12.24 -12.93 6.02
C ASP A 53 11.08 -12.71 5.04
N ARG A 54 10.46 -13.80 4.62
CA ARG A 54 9.46 -13.81 3.55
C ARG A 54 8.17 -13.10 3.97
N VAL A 55 7.83 -13.11 5.26
CA VAL A 55 6.65 -12.40 5.79
C VAL A 55 6.83 -10.89 5.66
N ASN A 56 7.98 -10.35 6.07
CA ASN A 56 8.25 -8.93 5.96
C ASN A 56 8.45 -8.48 4.50
N ALA A 57 9.06 -9.33 3.67
CA ALA A 57 9.17 -9.07 2.24
C ALA A 57 7.79 -8.96 1.57
N LEU A 58 6.87 -9.89 1.83
CA LEU A 58 5.50 -9.86 1.29
C LEU A 58 4.77 -8.57 1.67
N ALA A 59 4.80 -8.19 2.95
CA ALA A 59 4.16 -6.97 3.42
C ALA A 59 4.79 -5.72 2.78
N ALA A 60 6.12 -5.66 2.68
CA ALA A 60 6.82 -4.54 2.08
C ALA A 60 6.47 -4.38 0.59
N PHE A 61 6.50 -5.45 -0.19
CA PHE A 61 6.13 -5.40 -1.60
C PHE A 61 4.66 -4.99 -1.80
N ALA A 62 3.72 -5.60 -1.06
CA ALA A 62 2.30 -5.26 -1.19
C ALA A 62 2.00 -3.82 -0.78
N TYR A 63 2.62 -3.35 0.30
CA TYR A 63 2.49 -1.97 0.75
C TYR A 63 3.11 -0.99 -0.27
N GLY A 64 4.30 -1.28 -0.78
CA GLY A 64 4.94 -0.47 -1.81
C GLY A 64 4.15 -0.38 -3.12
N PHE A 65 3.56 -1.50 -3.59
CA PHE A 65 2.66 -1.49 -4.74
C PHE A 65 1.43 -0.59 -4.49
N GLY A 66 0.89 -0.58 -3.26
CA GLY A 66 -0.20 0.31 -2.91
C GLY A 66 0.19 1.79 -3.05
N TRP A 67 1.40 2.18 -2.65
CA TRP A 67 1.95 3.53 -2.87
C TRP A 67 2.08 3.86 -4.36
N LEU A 68 2.66 2.94 -5.13
CA LEU A 68 2.85 3.11 -6.56
C LEU A 68 1.52 3.32 -7.28
N ASP A 69 0.57 2.42 -7.06
CA ASP A 69 -0.75 2.46 -7.71
C ASP A 69 -1.57 3.67 -7.26
N ALA A 70 -1.53 4.04 -5.98
CA ALA A 70 -2.18 5.25 -5.47
C ALA A 70 -1.59 6.51 -6.15
N GLY A 71 -0.27 6.60 -6.25
CA GLY A 71 0.42 7.70 -6.93
C GLY A 71 0.07 7.80 -8.41
N SER A 72 0.01 6.66 -9.11
CA SER A 72 -0.43 6.59 -10.50
C SER A 72 -1.91 6.94 -10.66
N ARG A 73 -2.78 6.50 -9.75
CA ARG A 73 -4.23 6.79 -9.79
C ARG A 73 -4.52 8.27 -9.58
N LEU A 74 -3.77 8.93 -8.69
CA LEU A 74 -3.89 10.37 -8.41
C LEU A 74 -3.28 11.25 -9.51
N GLY A 75 -2.50 10.66 -10.42
CA GLY A 75 -1.80 11.40 -11.48
C GLY A 75 -0.52 12.07 -11.01
N LEU A 76 0.04 11.65 -9.87
CA LEU A 76 1.35 12.10 -9.40
C LEU A 76 2.50 11.37 -10.10
N LEU A 77 2.26 10.13 -10.54
CA LEU A 77 3.25 9.25 -11.17
C LEU A 77 2.83 8.84 -12.58
N ALA A 78 3.81 8.67 -13.47
CA ALA A 78 3.63 8.17 -14.84
C ALA A 78 4.75 7.20 -15.23
N PRO A 79 4.49 6.20 -16.09
CA PRO A 79 3.18 5.87 -16.68
C PRO A 79 2.18 5.35 -15.64
N SER A 80 0.88 5.51 -15.93
CA SER A 80 -0.18 4.95 -15.09
C SER A 80 -0.29 3.45 -15.33
N SER A 81 -0.21 2.68 -14.26
CA SER A 81 -0.45 1.24 -14.25
C SER A 81 -1.02 0.86 -12.89
N ALA A 82 -1.78 -0.23 -12.83
CA ALA A 82 -2.35 -0.75 -11.60
C ALA A 82 -1.92 -2.21 -11.43
N HIS A 83 -1.42 -2.52 -10.23
CA HIS A 83 -0.89 -3.84 -9.87
C HIS A 83 -1.47 -4.26 -8.50
N PRO A 84 -2.81 -4.33 -8.37
CA PRO A 84 -3.39 -4.84 -7.15
C PRO A 84 -2.84 -6.24 -6.88
N PRO A 85 -2.56 -6.59 -5.61
CA PRO A 85 -1.97 -7.87 -5.31
C PRO A 85 -2.95 -8.97 -5.72
N ASP A 86 -2.56 -9.80 -6.69
CA ASP A 86 -3.24 -11.06 -7.00
C ASP A 86 -2.91 -12.12 -5.94
N THR A 87 -3.36 -13.35 -6.12
CA THR A 87 -3.00 -14.47 -5.23
C THR A 87 -1.50 -14.74 -5.33
N VAL A 88 -0.73 -14.21 -4.37
CA VAL A 88 0.71 -14.48 -4.22
C VAL A 88 0.88 -15.73 -3.38
N ALA A 89 1.33 -16.82 -4.01
CA ALA A 89 1.75 -18.03 -3.32
C ALA A 89 3.13 -17.75 -2.69
N ALA A 90 3.13 -17.02 -1.58
CA ALA A 90 4.36 -16.52 -0.96
C ALA A 90 5.27 -17.64 -0.43
N CYS A 91 4.77 -18.89 -0.34
CA CYS A 91 5.49 -20.06 0.17
C CYS A 91 6.21 -19.73 1.48
N ILE A 92 5.45 -19.22 2.46
CA ILE A 92 5.99 -18.88 3.78
C ILE A 92 6.34 -20.19 4.51
N PRO A 93 7.60 -20.39 4.95
CA PRO A 93 7.99 -21.58 5.68
C PRO A 93 7.25 -21.71 7.01
N GLU A 94 7.00 -22.93 7.46
CA GLU A 94 6.36 -23.21 8.76
C GLU A 94 7.09 -22.54 9.94
N SER A 95 8.43 -22.41 9.85
CA SER A 95 9.24 -21.70 10.85
C SER A 95 8.89 -20.21 11.00
N GLN A 96 8.14 -19.64 10.05
CA GLN A 96 7.66 -18.26 10.07
C GLN A 96 6.14 -18.16 10.27
N ALA A 97 5.42 -19.26 10.52
CA ALA A 97 3.97 -19.28 10.67
C ALA A 97 3.47 -18.33 11.77
N ALA A 98 4.08 -18.39 12.96
CA ALA A 98 3.72 -17.50 14.08
C ALA A 98 3.95 -16.01 13.74
N ARG A 99 5.01 -15.70 12.97
CA ARG A 99 5.28 -14.33 12.50
C ARG A 99 4.24 -13.89 11.48
N LEU A 100 3.87 -14.77 10.55
CA LEU A 100 2.83 -14.51 9.57
C LEU A 100 1.49 -14.22 10.26
N GLU A 101 1.11 -15.04 11.23
CA GLU A 101 -0.13 -14.87 12.00
C GLU A 101 -0.14 -13.54 12.76
N GLU A 102 0.91 -13.23 13.51
CA GLU A 102 1.03 -11.96 14.25
C GLU A 102 0.91 -10.76 13.31
N LYS A 103 1.72 -10.76 12.24
CA LYS A 103 1.80 -9.62 11.33
C LYS A 103 0.51 -9.43 10.53
N THR A 104 -0.16 -10.50 10.12
CA THR A 104 -1.47 -10.44 9.46
C THR A 104 -2.51 -9.79 10.34
N HIS A 105 -2.64 -10.25 11.59
CA HIS A 105 -3.60 -9.68 12.55
C HIS A 105 -3.25 -8.24 12.93
N ARG A 106 -1.96 -7.90 13.03
CA ARG A 106 -1.52 -6.52 13.27
C ARG A 106 -1.94 -5.60 12.13
N TYR A 107 -1.66 -5.98 10.87
CA TYR A 107 -2.03 -5.16 9.71
C TYR A 107 -3.55 -5.06 9.51
N ARG A 108 -4.31 -6.11 9.82
CA ARG A 108 -5.78 -6.02 9.89
C ARG A 108 -6.23 -4.91 10.83
N ARG A 109 -5.75 -4.92 12.08
CA ARG A 109 -6.12 -3.91 13.09
C ARG A 109 -5.67 -2.50 12.69
N MET A 110 -4.47 -2.38 12.12
CA MET A 110 -3.95 -1.09 11.66
C MET A 110 -4.82 -0.50 10.54
N LEU A 111 -5.17 -1.28 9.53
CA LEU A 111 -6.03 -0.81 8.43
C LEU A 111 -7.46 -0.50 8.92
N ASP A 112 -8.04 -1.34 9.78
CA ASP A 112 -9.35 -1.09 10.38
C ASP A 112 -9.39 0.24 11.16
N ALA A 113 -8.39 0.47 12.01
CA ALA A 113 -8.25 1.71 12.76
C ALA A 113 -8.02 2.92 11.83
N ALA A 114 -7.19 2.76 10.80
CA ALA A 114 -6.92 3.81 9.81
C ALA A 114 -8.18 4.20 9.03
N LEU A 115 -9.01 3.23 8.60
CA LEU A 115 -10.30 3.47 7.94
C LEU A 115 -11.29 4.24 8.83
N GLY A 116 -11.21 4.06 10.16
CA GLY A 116 -12.02 4.80 11.13
C GLY A 116 -11.45 6.17 11.53
N ALA A 117 -10.22 6.50 11.12
CA ALA A 117 -9.48 7.66 11.60
C ALA A 117 -9.13 8.68 10.50
N VAL A 118 -9.73 8.55 9.31
CA VAL A 118 -9.53 9.49 8.18
C VAL A 118 -10.86 10.07 7.69
N GLU A 119 -10.80 11.33 7.28
CA GLU A 119 -11.89 12.00 6.56
C GLU A 119 -11.33 12.76 5.36
N ALA A 120 -12.15 12.96 4.32
CA ALA A 120 -11.76 13.80 3.20
C ALA A 120 -11.37 15.21 3.68
N ALA A 121 -10.23 15.70 3.24
CA ALA A 121 -9.74 17.04 3.60
C ALA A 121 -10.41 18.14 2.76
N ALA A 122 -10.74 17.84 1.51
CA ALA A 122 -11.37 18.77 0.60
C ALA A 122 -12.89 18.84 0.82
N ASP A 123 -13.44 20.03 0.57
CA ASP A 123 -14.88 20.28 0.54
C ASP A 123 -15.60 19.34 -0.44
N GLU A 124 -16.85 18.96 -0.13
CA GLU A 124 -17.65 18.01 -0.91
C GLU A 124 -17.82 18.41 -2.39
N ALA A 125 -17.83 19.72 -2.69
CA ALA A 125 -17.92 20.21 -4.07
C ALA A 125 -16.59 20.09 -4.85
N SER A 126 -15.47 19.81 -4.17
CA SER A 126 -14.15 19.69 -4.79
C SER A 126 -13.97 18.35 -5.50
N PRO A 127 -13.35 18.30 -6.70
CA PRO A 127 -12.95 17.05 -7.33
C PRO A 127 -12.03 16.18 -6.45
N LEU A 128 -11.23 16.80 -5.57
CA LEU A 128 -10.38 16.05 -4.65
C LEU A 128 -11.15 15.34 -3.54
N HIS A 129 -12.38 15.76 -3.23
CA HIS A 129 -13.25 15.00 -2.33
C HIS A 129 -13.68 13.68 -2.97
N ALA A 130 -14.05 13.71 -4.26
CA ALA A 130 -14.33 12.49 -5.01
C ALA A 130 -13.09 11.57 -5.09
N GLY A 131 -11.91 12.16 -5.33
CA GLY A 131 -10.63 11.44 -5.31
C GLY A 131 -10.34 10.78 -3.94
N ALA A 132 -10.59 11.47 -2.83
CA ALA A 132 -10.49 10.91 -1.49
C ALA A 132 -11.47 9.74 -1.28
N GLY A 133 -12.70 9.86 -1.79
CA GLY A 133 -13.70 8.79 -1.78
C GLY A 133 -13.24 7.53 -2.54
N GLU A 134 -12.59 7.70 -3.69
CA GLU A 134 -12.00 6.58 -4.43
C GLU A 134 -10.88 5.88 -3.64
N PHE A 135 -9.97 6.65 -3.06
CA PHE A 135 -8.88 6.11 -2.24
C PHE A 135 -9.41 5.33 -1.04
N TYR A 136 -10.41 5.89 -0.34
CA TYR A 136 -11.08 5.23 0.78
C TYR A 136 -11.78 3.94 0.33
N SER A 137 -12.48 3.97 -0.80
CA SER A 137 -13.16 2.81 -1.36
C SER A 137 -12.18 1.69 -1.71
N THR A 138 -11.03 2.02 -2.28
CA THR A 138 -9.97 1.03 -2.56
C THR A 138 -9.46 0.41 -1.27
N ALA A 139 -9.10 1.21 -0.26
CA ALA A 139 -8.63 0.71 1.03
C ALA A 139 -9.66 -0.20 1.72
N ARG A 140 -10.94 0.21 1.73
CA ARG A 140 -12.04 -0.57 2.30
C ARG A 140 -12.29 -1.89 1.56
N THR A 141 -12.22 -1.88 0.23
CA THR A 141 -12.36 -3.09 -0.59
C THR A 141 -11.25 -4.09 -0.27
N ARG A 142 -10.01 -3.61 -0.20
CA ARG A 142 -8.86 -4.44 0.17
C ARG A 142 -8.95 -4.96 1.61
N TYR A 143 -9.49 -4.18 2.54
CA TYR A 143 -9.78 -4.67 3.88
C TYR A 143 -10.79 -5.82 3.86
N ALA A 144 -11.92 -5.67 3.15
CA ALA A 144 -12.94 -6.71 3.06
C ALA A 144 -12.38 -8.02 2.46
N GLU A 145 -11.63 -7.92 1.36
CA GLU A 145 -10.94 -9.08 0.77
C GLU A 145 -9.94 -9.72 1.74
N GLY A 146 -9.18 -8.91 2.48
CA GLY A 146 -8.24 -9.41 3.48
C GLY A 146 -8.95 -10.19 4.60
N VAL A 147 -10.15 -9.77 5.01
CA VAL A 147 -10.98 -10.50 5.97
C VAL A 147 -11.45 -11.83 5.38
N GLU A 148 -11.91 -11.85 4.12
CA GLU A 148 -12.32 -13.10 3.45
C GLU A 148 -11.17 -14.11 3.37
N TYR A 149 -9.97 -13.68 3.00
CA TYR A 149 -8.78 -14.55 2.98
C TYR A 149 -8.39 -15.03 4.38
N LEU A 150 -8.51 -14.17 5.39
CA LEU A 150 -8.22 -14.53 6.78
C LEU A 150 -9.20 -15.61 7.28
N ASP A 151 -10.50 -15.46 6.99
CA ASP A 151 -11.53 -16.44 7.34
C ASP A 151 -11.34 -17.76 6.58
N ALA A 152 -10.80 -17.71 5.37
CA ALA A 152 -10.41 -18.89 4.59
C ALA A 152 -9.07 -19.52 5.03
N GLY A 153 -8.35 -18.92 6.00
CA GLY A 153 -7.06 -19.40 6.50
C GLY A 153 -5.85 -19.04 5.63
N ASP A 154 -6.02 -18.24 4.58
CA ASP A 154 -4.91 -17.75 3.74
C ASP A 154 -4.32 -16.45 4.33
N LEU A 155 -3.49 -16.62 5.36
CA LEU A 155 -2.84 -15.50 6.05
C LEU A 155 -1.94 -14.67 5.14
N ALA A 156 -1.28 -15.28 4.15
CA ALA A 156 -0.39 -14.57 3.24
C ALA A 156 -1.18 -13.66 2.30
N ALA A 157 -2.26 -14.18 1.71
CA ALA A 157 -3.16 -13.35 0.91
C ALA A 157 -3.79 -12.24 1.75
N ALA A 158 -4.27 -12.55 2.96
CA ALA A 158 -4.82 -11.54 3.87
C ALA A 158 -3.81 -10.42 4.19
N LEU A 159 -2.56 -10.77 4.54
CA LEU A 159 -1.50 -9.80 4.81
C LEU A 159 -1.22 -8.88 3.62
N ALA A 160 -1.17 -9.42 2.40
CA ALA A 160 -0.94 -8.63 1.20
C ALA A 160 -2.08 -7.61 0.98
N ARG A 161 -3.33 -8.02 1.20
CA ARG A 161 -4.52 -7.17 1.05
C ARG A 161 -4.53 -6.03 2.06
N PHE A 162 -4.31 -6.34 3.34
CA PHE A 162 -4.23 -5.32 4.38
C PHE A 162 -3.08 -4.35 4.15
N SER A 163 -1.90 -4.86 3.76
CA SER A 163 -0.72 -4.05 3.47
C SER A 163 -0.95 -3.09 2.30
N TYR A 164 -1.47 -3.59 1.20
CA TYR A 164 -1.77 -2.78 0.01
C TYR A 164 -2.85 -1.74 0.31
N GLY A 165 -3.97 -2.13 0.94
CA GLY A 165 -5.06 -1.21 1.26
C GLY A 165 -4.63 -0.08 2.20
N TYR A 166 -3.73 -0.38 3.13
CA TYR A 166 -3.21 0.61 4.08
C TYR A 166 -2.30 1.65 3.42
N ALA A 167 -1.49 1.23 2.45
CA ALA A 167 -0.68 2.16 1.66
C ALA A 167 -1.52 3.20 0.89
N TRP A 168 -2.74 2.86 0.46
CA TRP A 168 -3.64 3.84 -0.17
C TRP A 168 -4.05 4.95 0.80
N LEU A 169 -4.32 4.63 2.06
CA LEU A 169 -4.66 5.65 3.06
C LEU A 169 -3.44 6.54 3.38
N ASP A 170 -2.28 5.93 3.60
CA ASP A 170 -1.05 6.67 3.88
C ASP A 170 -0.64 7.57 2.69
N ALA A 171 -0.72 7.06 1.46
CA ALA A 171 -0.49 7.86 0.26
C ALA A 171 -1.48 9.01 0.13
N GLY A 172 -2.77 8.76 0.42
CA GLY A 172 -3.80 9.80 0.42
C GLY A 172 -3.54 10.89 1.47
N ILE A 173 -3.04 10.53 2.66
CA ILE A 173 -2.68 11.50 3.71
C ILE A 173 -1.48 12.34 3.27
N ARG A 174 -0.40 11.72 2.76
CA ARG A 174 0.77 12.47 2.27
C ARG A 174 0.44 13.39 1.10
N ALA A 175 -0.47 12.96 0.23
CA ALA A 175 -0.94 13.76 -0.88
C ALA A 175 -2.00 14.82 -0.48
N GLY A 176 -2.43 14.85 0.79
CA GLY A 176 -3.38 15.83 1.31
C GLY A 176 -4.85 15.56 0.95
N LEU A 177 -5.20 14.34 0.52
CA LEU A 177 -6.59 13.93 0.29
C LEU A 177 -7.36 13.73 1.60
N PHE A 178 -6.67 13.30 2.65
CA PHE A 178 -7.26 13.01 3.95
C PHE A 178 -6.71 13.90 5.06
N ARG A 179 -7.57 14.19 6.04
CA ARG A 179 -7.18 14.65 7.38
C ARG A 179 -7.34 13.51 8.37
N ILE A 180 -6.41 13.43 9.32
CA ILE A 180 -6.46 12.43 10.40
C ILE A 180 -7.36 12.97 11.51
N THR A 181 -8.40 12.20 11.87
CA THR A 181 -9.34 12.50 12.96
C THR A 181 -9.07 11.69 14.23
N GLY A 182 -8.22 10.66 14.15
CA GLY A 182 -7.78 9.82 15.27
C GLY A 182 -6.30 9.98 15.65
N GLU A 183 -5.67 8.90 16.13
CA GLU A 183 -4.27 8.89 16.55
C GLU A 183 -3.30 9.04 15.36
N ARG A 184 -2.42 10.05 15.41
CA ARG A 184 -1.47 10.35 14.32
C ARG A 184 -0.40 9.29 14.12
N GLY A 185 -0.05 8.53 15.16
CA GLY A 185 0.96 7.47 15.09
C GLY A 185 0.55 6.26 14.25
N LEU A 186 -0.71 6.23 13.80
CA LEU A 186 -1.25 5.21 12.89
C LEU A 186 -0.95 5.51 11.41
N PHE A 187 -0.18 6.55 11.09
CA PHE A 187 0.07 6.92 9.71
C PHE A 187 1.52 7.32 9.52
N THR A 188 2.02 7.16 8.30
CA THR A 188 3.34 7.67 7.95
C THR A 188 3.23 9.18 7.71
N VAL A 189 3.31 10.00 8.77
CA VAL A 189 3.20 11.48 8.73
C VAL A 189 4.44 12.21 9.24
#